data_AF-A0A0H4CGH5-F1
#
_entry.id   AF-A0A0H4CGH5-F1
#
_cell.length_a   1.000
_cell.length_b   1.000
_cell.length_c   1.000
_cell.angle_alpha   90.00
_cell.angle_beta   90.00
_cell.angle_gamma   90.00
#
_symmetry.space_group_name_H-M   'P 1'
#
loop_
_entity.id
_entity.type
_entity.pdbx_description
1 polymer ?
#
loop_
_entity_poly.entity_id
_entity_poly.type
_entity_poly.pdbx_seq_one_letter_code
_entity_poly.pdbx_strand_id
1 'polypeptide(L)'
;MSFVNVPDVFIGSTDDGHTFVVLNRPIRGANRMLTGAGFTARRINDRTVYLLPPTTAEEVNERAGIAMYGLLAHTPDVVDLSWTTQGNPQDAQPEPSISFTLTSTSFSVTATTEVARLLLEHHGFARSADDTSYQPAMPLGMPHLLGAVVRTQAHARSYGITVHVELGIPTPDAIPAPSPRPSAAGPGRPGAGPAPRRSR
;
A
#
# COMPACT_ATOMS: atom_id res chain seq x y z
N MET A 1 5.03 -6.37 -11.77
CA MET A 1 4.21 -5.20 -11.38
C MET A 1 4.54 -4.88 -9.94
N SER A 2 4.62 -3.60 -9.55
CA SER A 2 4.91 -3.20 -8.17
C SER A 2 3.67 -3.33 -7.28
N PHE A 3 3.85 -3.75 -6.02
CA PHE A 3 2.77 -3.82 -5.02
C PHE A 3 2.05 -2.48 -4.81
N VAL A 4 2.78 -1.36 -4.96
CA VAL A 4 2.25 0.00 -4.87
C VAL A 4 1.18 0.28 -5.93
N ASN A 5 1.19 -0.45 -7.04
CA ASN A 5 0.29 -0.23 -8.18
C ASN A 5 -0.93 -1.17 -8.20
N VAL A 6 -1.07 -2.02 -7.18
CA VAL A 6 -2.14 -3.04 -7.12
C VAL A 6 -3.49 -2.45 -6.73
N PRO A 7 -3.65 -1.77 -5.57
CA PRO A 7 -4.95 -1.24 -5.15
C PRO A 7 -5.27 0.08 -5.86
N ASP A 8 -6.54 0.49 -5.91
CA ASP A 8 -6.93 1.82 -6.38
C ASP A 8 -6.21 2.95 -5.60
N VAL A 9 -6.02 2.75 -4.29
CA VAL A 9 -5.26 3.64 -3.39
C VAL A 9 -4.23 2.86 -2.59
N PHE A 10 -2.97 3.31 -2.61
CA PHE A 10 -1.92 2.78 -1.74
C PHE A 10 -1.39 3.89 -0.83
N ILE A 11 -1.39 3.63 0.47
CA ILE A 11 -0.81 4.47 1.51
C ILE A 11 0.34 3.69 2.13
N GLY A 12 1.53 4.29 2.18
CA GLY A 12 2.72 3.64 2.71
C GLY A 12 3.68 4.66 3.29
N SER A 13 4.81 4.17 3.76
CA SER A 13 5.88 5.01 4.28
C SER A 13 7.22 4.63 3.67
N THR A 14 8.07 5.63 3.46
CA THR A 14 9.45 5.46 2.99
C THR A 14 10.38 5.23 4.17
N ASP A 15 11.58 4.72 3.89
CA ASP A 15 12.58 4.40 4.91
C ASP A 15 13.12 5.68 5.57
N ASP A 16 13.07 6.83 4.88
CA ASP A 16 13.37 8.16 5.44
C ASP A 16 12.18 8.80 6.20
N GLY A 17 11.08 8.07 6.40
CA GLY A 17 9.98 8.44 7.28
C GLY A 17 8.86 9.27 6.65
N HIS A 18 8.88 9.54 5.34
CA HIS A 18 7.73 10.17 4.68
C HIS A 18 6.56 9.20 4.58
N THR A 19 5.35 9.68 4.86
CA THR A 19 4.13 8.97 4.46
C THR A 19 3.74 9.43 3.07
N PHE A 20 3.39 8.47 2.20
CA PHE A 20 3.00 8.75 0.84
C PHE A 20 1.66 8.12 0.48
N VAL A 21 0.89 8.81 -0.37
CA VAL A 21 -0.35 8.30 -0.96
C VAL A 21 -0.23 8.30 -2.48
N VAL A 22 -0.75 7.21 -3.03
CA VAL A 22 -0.78 6.87 -4.44
C VAL A 22 -2.20 6.65 -4.86
N LEU A 23 -2.58 7.24 -5.99
CA LEU A 23 -3.86 6.99 -6.63
C LEU A 23 -3.61 6.26 -7.96
N ASN A 24 -3.87 4.96 -8.01
CA ASN A 24 -3.77 4.15 -9.24
C ASN A 24 -5.05 4.24 -10.09
N ARG A 25 -6.09 4.86 -9.53
CA ARG A 25 -7.33 5.22 -10.23
C ARG A 25 -7.68 6.68 -9.96
N PRO A 26 -8.25 7.41 -10.94
CA PRO A 26 -8.79 8.74 -10.70
C PRO A 26 -9.89 8.72 -9.64
N ILE A 27 -9.72 9.49 -8.57
CA ILE A 27 -10.73 9.71 -7.52
C ILE A 27 -11.11 11.18 -7.51
N ARG A 28 -12.41 11.45 -7.69
CA ARG A 28 -12.92 12.82 -7.76
C ARG A 28 -12.72 13.51 -6.42
N GLY A 29 -12.09 14.68 -6.43
CA GLY A 29 -11.84 15.46 -5.21
C GLY A 29 -10.67 14.97 -4.36
N ALA A 30 -9.96 13.89 -4.74
CA ALA A 30 -8.85 13.35 -3.96
C ALA A 30 -7.76 14.37 -3.68
N ASN A 31 -7.43 15.21 -4.65
CA ASN A 31 -6.47 16.29 -4.45
C ASN A 31 -6.86 17.19 -3.28
N ARG A 32 -8.13 17.64 -3.22
CA ARG A 32 -8.61 18.50 -2.14
C ARG A 32 -8.60 17.79 -0.79
N MET A 33 -9.01 16.53 -0.76
CA MET A 33 -9.02 15.72 0.47
C MET A 33 -7.60 15.54 1.01
N LEU A 34 -6.66 15.14 0.16
CA LEU A 34 -5.27 14.90 0.54
C LEU A 34 -4.55 16.18 0.95
N THR A 35 -4.71 17.27 0.18
CA THR A 35 -4.12 18.56 0.58
C THR A 35 -4.76 19.14 1.84
N GLY A 36 -6.06 18.91 2.03
CA GLY A 36 -6.78 19.30 3.26
C GLY A 36 -6.29 18.55 4.50
N ALA A 37 -5.82 17.31 4.32
CA ALA A 37 -5.16 16.52 5.36
C ALA A 37 -3.66 16.84 5.53
N GLY A 38 -3.14 17.85 4.82
CA GLY A 38 -1.74 18.31 4.95
C GLY A 38 -0.75 17.63 3.99
N PHE A 39 -1.21 16.79 3.06
CA PHE A 39 -0.32 16.23 2.04
C PHE A 39 0.04 17.25 0.95
N THR A 40 1.27 17.19 0.47
CA THR A 40 1.73 17.97 -0.70
C THR A 40 1.79 17.08 -1.93
N ALA A 41 1.20 17.52 -3.04
CA ALA A 41 1.27 16.81 -4.31
C ALA A 41 2.62 17.06 -5.00
N ARG A 42 3.32 15.99 -5.39
CA ARG A 42 4.58 16.02 -6.14
C ARG A 42 4.49 15.09 -7.35
N ARG A 43 5.11 15.49 -8.46
CA ARG A 43 5.27 14.63 -9.64
C ARG A 43 6.56 13.81 -9.47
N ILE A 44 6.43 12.49 -9.46
CA ILE A 44 7.55 11.52 -9.33
C ILE A 44 7.28 10.44 -10.37
N ASN A 45 8.26 10.04 -11.19
CA ASN A 45 8.12 8.94 -12.16
C ASN A 45 6.79 8.96 -12.97
N ASP A 46 6.41 10.13 -13.50
CA ASP A 46 5.17 10.34 -14.27
C ASP A 46 3.85 9.96 -13.56
N ARG A 47 3.85 10.01 -12.23
CA ARG A 47 2.66 9.88 -11.37
C ARG A 47 2.61 11.00 -10.36
N THR A 48 1.39 11.35 -9.95
CA THR A 48 1.20 12.24 -8.80
C THR A 48 1.33 11.41 -7.54
N VAL A 49 2.23 11.81 -6.66
CA VAL A 49 2.42 11.24 -5.33
C VAL A 49 2.09 12.34 -4.32
N TYR A 50 1.29 12.00 -3.32
CA TYR A 50 0.98 12.90 -2.22
C TYR A 50 1.86 12.56 -1.05
N LEU A 51 2.59 13.54 -0.52
CA LEU A 51 3.60 13.34 0.52
C LEU A 51 3.22 14.09 1.78
N LEU A 52 3.36 13.42 2.92
CA LEU A 52 3.35 14.03 4.24
C LEU A 52 4.79 13.89 4.79
N PRO A 53 5.44 15.01 5.18
CA PRO A 53 6.78 14.94 5.76
C PRO A 53 6.78 14.18 7.09
N PRO A 54 7.92 13.60 7.50
CA PRO A 54 8.04 12.95 8.79
C PRO A 54 7.75 13.96 9.91
N THR A 55 6.77 13.65 10.76
CA THR A 55 6.51 14.34 12.04
C THR A 55 6.32 13.27 13.14
N THR A 56 5.56 13.56 14.20
CA THR A 56 5.27 12.57 15.23
C THR A 56 4.34 11.47 14.72
N ALA A 57 4.41 10.28 15.32
CA ALA A 57 3.53 9.15 15.00
C ALA A 57 2.06 9.50 15.05
N GLU A 58 1.68 10.21 16.11
CA GLU A 58 0.30 10.58 16.36
C GLU A 58 -0.22 11.51 15.27
N GLU A 59 0.52 12.57 14.94
CA GLU A 59 0.11 13.53 13.92
C GLU A 59 0.05 12.91 12.51
N VAL A 60 1.05 12.09 12.16
CA VAL A 60 1.06 11.39 10.86
C VAL A 60 -0.13 10.43 10.77
N ASN A 61 -0.40 9.66 11.82
CA ASN A 61 -1.52 8.73 11.87
C ASN A 61 -2.87 9.44 11.80
N GLU A 62 -3.04 10.55 12.49
CA GLU A 62 -4.27 11.35 12.45
C GLU A 62 -4.51 11.89 11.03
N ARG A 63 -3.49 12.50 10.42
CA ARG A 63 -3.59 13.07 9.06
C ARG A 63 -3.82 12.00 8.00
N ALA A 64 -3.10 10.88 8.08
CA ALA A 64 -3.30 9.73 7.19
C ALA A 64 -4.70 9.14 7.39
N GLY A 65 -5.20 9.05 8.62
CA GLY A 65 -6.55 8.59 8.95
C GLY A 65 -7.65 9.46 8.35
N ILE A 66 -7.53 10.79 8.46
CA ILE A 66 -8.46 11.75 7.83
C ILE A 66 -8.50 11.56 6.31
N ALA A 67 -7.32 11.46 5.68
CA ALA A 67 -7.21 11.22 4.24
C ALA A 67 -7.83 9.87 3.85
N MET A 68 -7.52 8.80 4.58
CA MET A 68 -8.03 7.46 4.33
C MET A 68 -9.55 7.41 4.41
N TYR A 69 -10.15 8.01 5.44
CA TYR A 69 -11.60 8.06 5.61
C TYR A 69 -12.29 8.73 4.41
N GLY A 70 -11.75 9.86 3.94
CA GLY A 70 -12.26 10.52 2.74
C GLY A 70 -12.15 9.66 1.48
N LEU A 71 -11.04 8.94 1.31
CA LEU A 71 -10.81 8.08 0.14
C LEU A 71 -11.68 6.82 0.13
N LEU A 72 -11.93 6.22 1.31
CA LEU A 72 -12.79 5.04 1.47
C LEU A 72 -14.24 5.30 1.04
N ALA A 73 -14.70 6.55 1.11
CA ALA A 73 -16.01 6.93 0.58
C ALA A 73 -16.12 6.79 -0.96
N HIS A 74 -15.00 6.60 -1.66
CA HIS A 74 -14.93 6.54 -3.12
C HIS A 74 -14.44 5.20 -3.68
N THR A 75 -13.68 4.43 -2.92
CA THR A 75 -13.28 3.07 -3.29
C THR A 75 -13.04 2.22 -2.04
N PRO A 76 -13.50 0.95 -2.03
CA PRO A 76 -13.13 0.01 -0.98
C PRO A 76 -11.73 -0.58 -1.18
N ASP A 77 -11.10 -0.37 -2.35
CA ASP A 77 -9.80 -0.93 -2.71
C ASP A 77 -8.67 0.02 -2.27
N VAL A 78 -8.49 0.07 -0.94
CA VAL A 78 -7.48 0.88 -0.26
C VAL A 78 -6.58 -0.03 0.55
N VAL A 79 -5.27 0.13 0.38
CA VAL A 79 -4.26 -0.51 1.23
C VAL A 79 -3.52 0.58 2.00
N ASP A 80 -3.49 0.44 3.32
CA ASP A 80 -2.71 1.31 4.21
C ASP A 80 -1.67 0.49 4.97
N LEU A 81 -0.41 0.73 4.61
CA LEU A 81 0.80 0.20 5.24
C LEU A 81 1.69 1.35 5.75
N SER A 82 1.16 2.57 5.94
CA SER A 82 1.92 3.71 6.50
C SER A 82 2.11 3.62 8.01
N TRP A 83 1.27 2.81 8.63
CA TRP A 83 1.10 2.61 10.07
C TRP A 83 2.29 1.92 10.78
N THR A 84 3.45 1.77 10.13
CA THR A 84 4.48 0.81 10.56
C THR A 84 5.92 1.34 10.58
N THR A 85 6.14 2.58 10.14
CA THR A 85 7.47 3.22 10.14
C THR A 85 7.77 4.07 11.38
N GLN A 86 6.90 4.05 12.38
CA GLN A 86 7.04 4.88 13.58
C GLN A 86 7.77 4.13 14.69
N GLY A 87 8.98 3.67 14.38
CA GLY A 87 10.01 3.31 15.35
C GLY A 87 11.33 3.82 14.80
N ASN A 88 12.11 4.56 15.59
CA ASN A 88 13.49 4.84 15.22
C ASN A 88 14.17 3.48 15.00
N PRO A 89 14.84 3.21 13.87
CA PRO A 89 15.56 1.95 13.68
C PRO A 89 16.66 1.71 14.74
N GLN A 90 17.04 2.76 15.50
CA GLN A 90 17.92 2.66 16.67
C GLN A 90 17.21 2.36 17.99
N ASP A 91 15.90 2.57 18.07
CA ASP A 91 15.13 2.18 19.25
C ASP A 91 14.91 0.67 19.18
N ALA A 92 15.24 -0.04 20.25
CA ALA A 92 14.95 -1.46 20.35
C ALA A 92 13.46 -1.68 20.05
N GLN A 93 13.15 -2.51 19.05
CA GLN A 93 11.76 -2.79 18.72
C GLN A 93 11.05 -3.28 19.99
N PRO A 94 9.95 -2.63 20.41
CA PRO A 94 9.23 -3.09 21.57
C PRO A 94 8.71 -4.49 21.30
N GLU A 95 9.24 -5.48 22.04
CA GLU A 95 8.68 -6.81 22.07
C GLU A 95 7.26 -6.74 22.65
N PRO A 96 6.25 -7.38 22.04
CA PRO A 96 6.30 -8.25 20.86
C PRO A 96 6.23 -7.49 19.53
N SER A 97 7.01 -7.92 18.53
CA SER A 97 7.02 -7.34 17.19
C SER A 97 6.87 -8.35 16.05
N ILE A 98 6.20 -7.92 14.98
CA ILE A 98 6.16 -8.56 13.66
C ILE A 98 6.84 -7.61 12.67
N SER A 99 7.79 -8.08 11.88
CA SER A 99 8.43 -7.28 10.84
C SER A 99 8.20 -7.92 9.48
N PHE A 100 7.45 -7.23 8.63
CA PHE A 100 7.28 -7.55 7.22
C PHE A 100 8.31 -6.79 6.39
N THR A 101 8.96 -7.49 5.47
CA THR A 101 9.74 -6.88 4.39
C THR A 101 9.01 -7.22 3.10
N LEU A 102 8.47 -6.20 2.43
CA LEU A 102 7.77 -6.31 1.16
C LEU A 102 8.47 -5.40 0.16
N THR A 103 9.29 -5.99 -0.70
CA THR A 103 9.93 -5.25 -1.79
C THR A 103 9.25 -5.58 -3.12
N SER A 104 9.74 -4.98 -4.20
CA SER A 104 9.28 -5.31 -5.55
C SER A 104 9.59 -6.76 -5.98
N THR A 105 10.54 -7.44 -5.32
CA THR A 105 11.05 -8.76 -5.73
C THR A 105 11.02 -9.80 -4.62
N SER A 106 10.86 -9.39 -3.35
CA SER A 106 10.89 -10.27 -2.20
C SER A 106 9.78 -9.97 -1.22
N PHE A 107 9.36 -11.02 -0.53
CA PHE A 107 8.53 -10.94 0.66
C PHE A 107 9.17 -11.80 1.73
N SER A 108 9.22 -11.30 2.96
CA SER A 108 9.54 -12.08 4.15
C SER A 108 8.86 -11.48 5.36
N VAL A 109 8.56 -12.29 6.35
CA VAL A 109 8.10 -11.78 7.65
C VAL A 109 8.82 -12.49 8.78
N THR A 110 9.13 -11.77 9.84
CA THR A 110 9.73 -12.30 11.06
C THR A 110 8.85 -11.95 12.26
N ALA A 111 8.96 -12.75 13.32
CA ALA A 111 8.24 -12.54 14.58
C ALA A 111 9.14 -12.87 15.77
N THR A 112 9.15 -11.98 16.76
CA THR A 112 10.05 -12.08 17.93
C THR A 112 9.49 -12.95 19.06
N THR A 113 8.17 -13.07 19.17
CA THR A 113 7.50 -13.78 20.28
C THR A 113 6.56 -14.88 19.80
N GLU A 114 6.26 -15.84 20.67
CA GLU A 114 5.36 -16.95 20.34
C GLU A 114 3.94 -16.48 19.96
N VAL A 115 3.44 -15.44 20.63
CA VAL A 115 2.12 -14.85 20.30
C VAL A 115 2.14 -14.27 18.88
N ALA A 116 3.21 -13.57 18.50
CA ALA A 116 3.37 -13.04 17.15
C ALA A 116 3.48 -14.16 16.09
N ARG A 117 4.17 -15.26 16.42
CA ARG A 117 4.27 -16.45 15.54
C ARG A 117 2.92 -17.13 15.32
N LEU A 118 2.18 -17.40 16.40
CA LEU A 118 0.84 -17.98 16.31
C LEU A 118 -0.13 -17.10 15.53
N LEU A 119 0.01 -15.77 15.66
CA LEU A 119 -0.79 -14.82 14.88
C LEU A 119 -0.46 -14.89 13.38
N LEU A 120 0.83 -15.02 13.02
CA LEU A 120 1.24 -15.23 11.63
C LEU A 120 0.68 -16.55 11.08
N GLU A 121 0.80 -17.64 11.83
CA GLU A 121 0.26 -18.96 11.45
C GLU A 121 -1.25 -18.91 11.25
N HIS A 122 -1.97 -18.21 12.14
CA HIS A 122 -3.41 -17.98 12.02
C HIS A 122 -3.80 -17.26 10.73
N HIS A 123 -2.96 -16.32 10.26
CA HIS A 123 -3.19 -15.59 9.00
C HIS A 123 -2.62 -16.30 7.77
N GLY A 124 -2.22 -17.57 7.90
CA GLY A 124 -1.80 -18.41 6.78
C GLY A 124 -0.34 -18.25 6.37
N PHE A 125 0.51 -17.73 7.25
CA PHE A 125 1.96 -17.74 7.08
C PHE A 125 2.56 -18.99 7.71
N ALA A 126 3.37 -19.72 6.96
CA ALA A 126 4.10 -20.89 7.45
C ALA A 126 5.59 -20.54 7.65
N ARG A 127 6.23 -21.18 8.62
CA ARG A 127 7.67 -21.04 8.83
C ARG A 127 8.44 -21.47 7.57
N SER A 128 9.45 -20.68 7.24
CA SER A 128 10.43 -20.99 6.22
C SER A 128 11.44 -22.02 6.73
N ALA A 129 12.29 -22.53 5.84
CA ALA A 129 13.33 -23.50 6.17
C ALA A 129 14.42 -22.94 7.10
N ASP A 130 14.52 -21.62 7.22
CA ASP A 130 15.45 -20.92 8.12
C ASP A 130 14.97 -20.82 9.58
N ASP A 131 13.76 -21.33 9.88
CA ASP A 131 13.05 -21.33 11.18
C ASP A 131 12.92 -19.94 11.85
N THR A 132 13.23 -18.88 11.11
CA THR A 132 13.29 -17.49 11.62
C THR A 132 12.40 -16.56 10.80
N SER A 133 12.13 -16.91 9.55
CA SER A 133 11.18 -16.21 8.68
C SER A 133 9.92 -17.03 8.42
N TYR A 134 8.87 -16.35 8.01
CA TYR A 134 7.65 -16.95 7.51
C TYR A 134 7.39 -16.48 6.08
N GLN A 135 6.69 -17.34 5.36
CA GLN A 135 6.21 -17.13 4.01
C GLN A 135 4.73 -17.49 3.95
N PRO A 136 3.96 -16.99 2.98
CA PRO A 136 2.60 -17.48 2.77
C PRO A 136 2.63 -19.00 2.55
N ALA A 137 1.80 -19.73 3.29
CA ALA A 137 1.76 -21.20 3.24
C ALA A 137 1.42 -21.74 1.84
N MET A 138 0.73 -20.93 1.03
CA MET A 138 0.50 -21.16 -0.39
C MET A 138 0.96 -19.94 -1.19
N PRO A 139 1.42 -20.11 -2.44
CA PRO A 139 1.74 -18.98 -3.30
C PRO A 139 0.54 -18.02 -3.45
N LEU A 140 0.70 -16.79 -2.96
CA LEU A 140 -0.32 -15.76 -3.06
C LEU A 140 0.02 -14.78 -4.20
N GLY A 141 -0.98 -14.45 -5.01
CA GLY A 141 -0.89 -13.28 -5.87
C GLY A 141 -0.79 -12.00 -5.03
N MET A 142 -0.13 -10.97 -5.57
CA MET A 142 0.13 -9.71 -4.87
C MET A 142 -1.08 -9.09 -4.14
N PRO A 143 -2.30 -9.05 -4.71
CA PRO A 143 -3.47 -8.51 -4.00
C PRO A 143 -3.81 -9.32 -2.74
N HIS A 144 -3.73 -10.65 -2.81
CA HIS A 144 -4.02 -11.54 -1.68
C HIS A 144 -2.94 -11.44 -0.61
N LEU A 145 -1.67 -11.27 -1.01
CA LEU A 145 -0.58 -11.02 -0.08
C LEU A 145 -0.77 -9.71 0.68
N LEU A 146 -1.05 -8.61 -0.02
CA LEU A 146 -1.34 -7.32 0.61
C LEU A 146 -2.51 -7.42 1.57
N GLY A 147 -3.59 -8.10 1.17
CA GLY A 147 -4.73 -8.35 2.04
C GLY A 147 -4.37 -9.16 3.28
N ALA A 148 -3.49 -10.16 3.16
CA ALA A 148 -3.00 -10.94 4.31
C ALA A 148 -2.18 -10.05 5.27
N VAL A 149 -1.24 -9.26 4.75
CA VAL A 149 -0.42 -8.33 5.55
C VAL A 149 -1.31 -7.35 6.32
N VAL A 150 -2.27 -6.71 5.65
CA VAL A 150 -3.19 -5.75 6.28
C VAL A 150 -4.04 -6.40 7.38
N ARG A 151 -4.57 -7.61 7.14
CA ARG A 151 -5.33 -8.35 8.17
C ARG A 151 -4.47 -8.75 9.36
N THR A 152 -3.27 -9.24 9.11
CA THR A 152 -2.31 -9.56 10.18
C THR A 152 -1.99 -8.32 10.99
N GLN A 153 -1.72 -7.20 10.34
CA GLN A 153 -1.40 -5.94 11.00
C GLN A 153 -2.56 -5.44 11.86
N ALA A 154 -3.79 -5.45 11.35
CA ALA A 154 -4.97 -5.07 12.10
C ALA A 154 -5.16 -5.97 13.34
N HIS A 155 -4.98 -7.28 13.18
CA HIS A 155 -5.10 -8.25 14.27
C HIS A 155 -3.98 -8.06 15.31
N ALA A 156 -2.73 -7.89 14.89
CA ALA A 156 -1.61 -7.66 15.77
C ALA A 156 -1.81 -6.38 16.62
N ARG A 157 -2.30 -5.30 15.99
CA ARG A 157 -2.63 -4.06 16.68
C ARG A 157 -3.70 -4.24 17.77
N SER A 158 -4.73 -5.08 17.54
CA SER A 158 -5.73 -5.34 18.59
C SER A 158 -5.17 -6.08 19.81
N TYR A 159 -4.01 -6.73 19.69
CA TYR A 159 -3.28 -7.38 20.77
C TYR A 159 -2.11 -6.54 21.33
N GLY A 160 -1.95 -5.29 20.89
CA GLY A 160 -0.82 -4.45 21.29
C GLY A 160 0.53 -4.95 20.76
N ILE A 161 0.54 -5.78 19.71
CA ILE A 161 1.76 -6.25 19.04
C ILE A 161 2.20 -5.18 18.04
N THR A 162 3.46 -4.79 18.14
CA THR A 162 4.06 -3.80 17.23
C THR A 162 4.25 -4.44 15.86
N VAL A 163 3.88 -3.71 14.80
CA VAL A 163 4.07 -4.19 13.42
C VAL A 163 4.92 -3.20 12.66
N HIS A 164 5.98 -3.72 12.07
CA HIS A 164 6.85 -3.01 11.15
C HIS A 164 6.64 -3.57 9.75
N VAL A 165 6.53 -2.69 8.75
CA VAL A 165 6.42 -3.04 7.34
C VAL A 165 7.42 -2.17 6.61
N GLU A 166 8.45 -2.81 6.11
CA GLU A 166 9.49 -2.25 5.29
C GLU A 166 9.09 -2.44 3.83
N LEU A 167 8.97 -1.34 3.08
CA LEU A 167 8.56 -1.35 1.68
C LEU A 167 9.77 -1.38 0.71
N GLY A 168 10.98 -1.22 1.25
CA GLY A 168 12.22 -1.06 0.47
C GLY A 168 12.18 0.19 -0.42
N ILE A 169 11.54 1.26 0.05
CA ILE A 169 11.43 2.54 -0.65
C ILE A 169 12.24 3.57 0.14
N PRO A 170 13.53 3.79 -0.22
CA PRO A 170 14.43 4.58 0.61
C PRO A 170 13.99 6.04 0.76
N THR A 171 13.48 6.64 -0.31
CA THR A 171 13.02 8.03 -0.34
C THR A 171 11.80 8.16 -1.26
N PRO A 172 11.06 9.28 -1.21
CA PRO A 172 9.93 9.51 -2.11
C PRO A 172 10.28 9.35 -3.60
N ASP A 173 11.51 9.70 -4.01
CA ASP A 173 11.96 9.60 -5.40
C ASP A 173 12.14 8.16 -5.88
N ALA A 174 12.24 7.20 -4.95
CA ALA A 174 12.28 5.77 -5.24
C ALA A 174 10.89 5.13 -5.41
N ILE A 175 9.80 5.89 -5.23
CA ILE A 175 8.43 5.35 -5.40
C ILE A 175 8.25 4.86 -6.85
N PRO A 176 7.89 3.58 -7.06
CA PRO A 176 7.86 2.99 -8.40
C PRO A 176 6.96 3.73 -9.39
N ALA A 177 7.38 3.77 -10.65
CA ALA A 177 6.57 4.27 -11.77
C ALA A 177 5.21 3.55 -11.85
N PRO A 178 4.16 4.21 -12.38
CA PRO A 178 2.88 3.54 -12.62
C PRO A 178 3.09 2.38 -13.61
N SER A 179 2.39 1.27 -13.38
CA SER A 179 2.41 0.17 -14.35
C SER A 179 1.61 0.58 -15.60
N PRO A 180 2.07 0.27 -16.81
CA PRO A 180 1.29 0.52 -18.02
C PRO A 180 -0.07 -0.14 -17.87
N ARG A 181 -1.15 0.64 -17.85
CA ARG A 181 -2.49 0.04 -17.94
C ARG A 181 -2.56 -0.70 -19.28
N PRO A 182 -3.09 -1.93 -19.33
CA PRO A 182 -3.57 -2.45 -20.58
C PRO A 182 -4.53 -1.40 -21.13
N SER A 183 -4.22 -0.82 -22.29
CA SER A 183 -5.18 0.04 -22.97
C SER A 183 -6.41 -0.82 -23.15
N ALA A 184 -7.50 -0.47 -22.47
CA ALA A 184 -8.79 -1.02 -22.82
C ALA A 184 -8.95 -0.73 -24.31
N ALA A 185 -8.90 -1.77 -25.14
CA ALA A 185 -9.32 -1.65 -26.52
C ALA A 185 -10.74 -1.10 -26.44
N GLY A 186 -10.90 0.20 -26.74
CA GLY A 186 -12.22 0.80 -26.79
C GLY A 186 -13.06 -0.08 -27.71
N PRO A 187 -14.30 -0.44 -27.33
CA PRO A 187 -15.15 -1.19 -28.24
C PRO A 187 -15.16 -0.42 -29.56
N GLY A 188 -14.68 -1.09 -30.61
CA GLY A 188 -14.58 -0.51 -31.93
C GLY A 188 -15.92 0.13 -32.27
N ARG A 189 -15.90 1.44 -32.52
CA ARG A 189 -17.05 2.20 -32.99
C ARG A 189 -17.65 1.40 -34.16
N PRO A 190 -18.91 0.92 -34.08
CA PRO A 190 -19.52 0.23 -35.22
C PRO A 190 -19.44 1.17 -36.42
N GLY A 191 -18.89 0.66 -37.52
CA GLY A 191 -18.63 1.42 -38.73
C GLY A 191 -19.85 2.25 -39.14
N ALA A 192 -19.61 3.51 -39.51
CA ALA A 192 -20.61 4.35 -40.14
C ALA A 192 -21.16 3.60 -41.36
N GLY A 193 -22.45 3.24 -41.30
CA GLY A 193 -23.15 2.64 -42.43
C GLY A 193 -23.13 3.57 -43.64
N PRO A 194 -23.05 3.04 -44.87
CA PRO A 194 -22.98 3.85 -46.08
C PRO A 194 -24.26 4.70 -46.24
N ALA A 195 -24.08 6.00 -46.46
CA ALA A 195 -25.16 6.96 -46.67
C ALA A 195 -25.96 6.62 -47.95
N PRO A 196 -27.30 6.76 -47.95
CA PRO A 196 -28.10 6.51 -49.14
C PRO A 196 -27.88 7.62 -50.18
N ARG A 197 -27.57 7.17 -51.39
CA ARG A 197 -27.28 7.97 -52.58
C ARG A 197 -28.59 8.64 -53.06
N ARG A 198 -28.64 9.97 -53.03
CA ARG A 198 -29.72 10.77 -53.66
C ARG A 198 -29.78 10.47 -55.16
N SER A 199 -30.87 9.88 -55.63
CA SER A 199 -31.25 9.92 -57.04
C SER A 199 -32.10 11.16 -57.30
N ARG A 200 -31.81 11.80 -58.44
CA ARG A 200 -32.51 12.94 -59.02
C ARG A 200 -33.93 12.61 -59.43
#